data_AF-A0A2G9NP27-F1
#
_entry.id   AF-A0A2G9NP27-F1
#
_cell.length_a   1.000
_cell.length_b   1.000
_cell.length_c   1.000
_cell.angle_alpha   90.00
_cell.angle_beta   90.00
_cell.angle_gamma   90.00
#
_symmetry.space_group_name_H-M   'P 1'
#
loop_
_entity.id
_entity.type
_entity.pdbx_description
1 polymer ?
#
loop_
_entity_poly.entity_id
_entity_poly.type
_entity_poly.pdbx_seq_one_letter_code
_entity_poly.pdbx_strand_id
1 'polypeptide(L)'
;MSKKLSKETKEEITRLYDDGDGLNLYEIASQVGVSYSSAYGLTRAKERGFASLTEYEKHLAKKRGFESLTEYHTHLAKKRGFESQTEYEKHLAKERGFESLTEYNTHLAKKRGFESQTEYNTHLAKKRGFESLTEYHTHLAKKRGFESQTEYRTHLAKKRGFESQTEYEKHLAKERQRRPENQELSKLIKTKLKEGGKNQSWLAKEMGITSQAVSLYVRGKNVPTEDLLGRLYSLLDVPYKTLDDLLEDIDGDK
;
A
#
# COMPACT_ATOMS: atom_id res chain seq x y z
N MET A 1 14.46 -3.69 6.19
CA MET A 1 13.79 -2.51 6.76
C MET A 1 13.84 -2.57 8.28
N SER A 2 14.53 -1.58 8.85
CA SER A 2 14.46 -1.05 10.22
C SER A 2 13.90 -1.99 11.30
N LYS A 3 14.80 -2.63 12.08
CA LYS A 3 14.46 -3.05 13.45
C LYS A 3 13.87 -1.80 14.11
N LYS A 4 12.62 -1.85 14.60
CA LYS A 4 12.16 -0.84 15.54
C LYS A 4 12.99 -1.08 16.80
N LEU A 5 14.08 -0.33 16.90
CA LEU A 5 15.07 -0.42 17.96
C LEU A 5 14.34 -0.41 19.30
N SER A 6 14.68 -1.35 20.22
CA SER A 6 14.15 -1.31 21.58
C SER A 6 14.53 0.03 22.22
N LYS A 7 13.84 0.42 23.29
CA LYS A 7 14.20 1.64 24.01
C LYS A 7 15.66 1.55 24.47
N GLU A 8 16.07 0.41 25.05
CA GLU A 8 17.47 0.20 25.43
C GLU A 8 18.41 0.22 24.22
N THR A 9 18.02 -0.36 23.09
CA THR A 9 18.85 -0.36 21.87
C THR A 9 19.08 1.07 21.35
N LYS A 10 18.04 1.92 21.42
CA LYS A 10 18.15 3.33 21.01
C LYS A 10 19.03 4.12 21.97
N GLU A 11 18.86 3.89 23.27
CA GLU A 11 19.65 4.50 24.33
C GLU A 11 21.12 4.07 24.22
N GLU A 12 21.40 2.82 23.88
CA GLU A 12 22.76 2.31 23.68
C GLU A 12 23.41 2.89 22.43
N ILE A 13 22.70 2.95 21.29
CA ILE A 13 23.21 3.66 20.09
C ILE A 13 23.49 5.13 20.41
N THR A 14 22.62 5.74 21.20
CA THR A 14 22.71 7.15 21.62
C THR A 14 23.91 7.38 22.54
N ARG A 15 24.17 6.47 23.48
CA ARG A 15 25.31 6.48 24.41
C ARG A 15 26.62 6.28 23.67
N LEU A 16 26.70 5.25 22.82
CA LEU A 16 27.90 4.97 22.02
C LEU A 16 28.21 6.09 21.03
N TYR A 17 27.20 6.85 20.59
CA TYR A 17 27.40 8.03 19.74
C TYR A 17 27.93 9.25 20.48
N ASP A 18 27.49 9.48 21.73
CA ASP A 18 27.90 10.64 22.52
C ASP A 18 29.24 10.41 23.25
N ASP A 19 29.44 9.21 23.79
CA ASP A 19 30.50 8.88 24.74
C ASP A 19 31.53 7.86 24.19
N GLY A 20 31.29 7.29 23.00
CA GLY A 20 32.15 6.26 22.43
C GLY A 20 33.34 6.85 21.69
N ASP A 21 34.49 6.94 22.37
CA ASP A 21 35.85 7.31 21.89
C ASP A 21 36.10 7.21 20.36
N GLY A 22 35.49 8.09 19.56
CA GLY A 22 35.65 8.13 18.10
C GLY A 22 35.01 6.99 17.31
N LEU A 23 34.09 6.20 17.89
CA LEU A 23 33.41 5.12 17.16
C LEU A 23 32.60 5.68 15.99
N ASN A 24 32.84 5.13 14.80
CA ASN A 24 32.06 5.48 13.62
C ASN A 24 30.71 4.74 13.60
N LEU A 25 29.77 5.25 12.81
CA LEU A 25 28.40 4.71 12.74
C LEU A 25 28.30 3.25 12.30
N TYR A 26 29.30 2.74 11.58
CA TYR A 26 29.35 1.33 11.20
C TYR A 26 29.72 0.45 12.41
N GLU A 27 30.67 0.90 13.23
CA GLU A 27 31.07 0.22 14.47
C GLU A 27 29.94 0.21 15.50
N ILE A 28 29.28 1.35 15.70
CA ILE A 28 28.09 1.45 16.58
C ILE A 28 26.99 0.50 16.09
N ALA A 29 26.73 0.47 14.78
CA ALA A 29 25.71 -0.41 14.21
C ALA A 29 26.05 -1.89 14.41
N SER A 30 27.32 -2.26 14.23
CA SER A 30 27.80 -3.64 14.39
C SER A 30 27.74 -4.08 15.86
N GLN A 31 28.23 -3.25 16.78
CA GLN A 31 28.26 -3.53 18.23
C GLN A 31 26.85 -3.70 18.81
N VAL A 32 25.89 -2.89 18.38
CA VAL A 32 24.50 -2.98 18.86
C VAL A 32 23.67 -4.02 18.06
N GLY A 33 24.23 -4.60 16.99
CA GLY A 33 23.57 -5.60 16.18
C GLY A 33 22.39 -5.04 15.37
N VAL A 34 22.53 -3.82 14.85
CA VAL A 34 21.52 -3.11 14.05
C VAL A 34 22.06 -2.79 12.66
N SER A 35 21.18 -2.52 11.69
CA SER A 35 21.66 -2.07 10.38
C SER A 35 22.26 -0.67 10.46
N TYR A 36 23.31 -0.40 9.69
CA TYR A 36 23.89 0.94 9.53
C TYR A 36 22.83 2.03 9.35
N SER A 37 21.87 1.82 8.45
CA SER A 37 20.79 2.78 8.20
C SER A 37 19.92 3.09 9.44
N SER A 38 19.80 2.15 10.37
CA SER A 38 19.06 2.35 11.63
C SER A 38 19.87 3.16 12.63
N ALA A 39 21.17 2.91 12.76
CA ALA A 39 22.06 3.73 13.58
C ALA A 39 22.12 5.15 13.01
N TYR A 40 22.43 5.28 11.71
CA TYR A 40 22.48 6.55 10.97
C TYR A 40 21.19 7.37 11.10
N GLY A 41 20.03 6.74 10.89
CA GLY A 41 18.75 7.43 10.97
C GLY A 41 18.41 7.93 12.38
N LEU A 42 18.83 7.18 13.42
CA LEU A 42 18.60 7.57 14.82
C LEU A 42 19.56 8.68 15.25
N THR A 43 20.85 8.54 14.97
CA THR A 43 21.86 9.55 15.34
C THR A 43 21.60 10.86 14.61
N ARG A 44 21.29 10.81 13.31
CA ARG A 44 20.93 12.02 12.53
C ARG A 44 19.64 12.68 13.00
N ALA A 45 18.64 11.91 13.44
CA ALA A 45 17.43 12.47 14.05
C ALA A 45 17.76 13.15 15.39
N LYS A 46 18.62 12.53 16.20
CA LYS A 46 19.06 13.02 17.49
C LYS A 46 19.90 14.30 17.40
N GLU A 47 20.86 14.37 16.47
CA GLU A 47 21.62 15.59 16.15
C GLU A 47 20.71 16.79 15.86
N ARG A 48 19.51 16.51 15.35
CA ARG A 48 18.50 17.51 15.02
C ARG A 48 17.46 17.69 16.13
N GLY A 49 17.62 17.02 17.28
CA GLY A 49 16.75 17.14 18.45
C GLY A 49 15.50 16.25 18.45
N PHE A 50 15.46 15.16 17.66
CA PHE A 50 14.29 14.29 17.54
C PHE A 50 14.53 12.89 18.13
N ALA A 51 13.49 12.30 18.73
CA ALA A 51 13.58 10.98 19.36
C ALA A 51 13.52 9.80 18.36
N SER A 52 13.20 10.08 17.09
CA SER A 52 13.23 9.06 16.03
C SER A 52 13.30 9.67 14.63
N LEU A 53 13.78 8.88 13.67
CA LEU A 53 13.75 9.24 12.24
C LEU A 53 12.33 9.59 11.77
N THR A 54 11.31 8.82 12.17
CA THR A 54 9.92 9.10 11.77
C THR A 54 9.41 10.44 12.32
N GLU A 55 9.81 10.81 13.53
CA GLU A 55 9.45 12.10 14.11
C GLU A 55 10.17 13.24 13.38
N TYR A 56 11.45 13.05 13.07
CA TYR A 56 12.22 13.97 12.25
C TYR A 56 11.61 14.15 10.85
N GLU A 57 11.24 13.07 10.16
CA GLU A 57 10.61 13.12 8.85
C GLU A 57 9.24 13.83 8.89
N LYS A 58 8.44 13.59 9.94
CA LYS A 58 7.19 14.34 10.16
C LYS A 58 7.43 15.83 10.40
N HIS A 59 8.44 16.16 11.20
CA HIS A 59 8.84 17.56 11.40
C HIS A 59 9.28 18.20 10.08
N LEU A 60 10.06 17.49 9.26
CA LEU A 60 10.49 17.95 7.94
C LEU A 60 9.32 18.17 6.98
N ALA A 61 8.30 17.31 7.03
CA ALA A 61 7.07 17.50 6.25
C ALA A 61 6.35 18.78 6.71
N LYS A 62 6.16 18.97 8.02
CA LYS A 62 5.55 20.19 8.61
C LYS A 62 6.33 21.46 8.28
N LYS A 63 7.66 21.43 8.39
CA LYS A 63 8.52 22.57 8.04
C LYS A 63 8.39 22.97 6.57
N ARG A 64 8.02 22.04 5.70
CA ARG A 64 7.75 22.29 4.27
C ARG A 64 6.28 22.64 3.98
N GLY A 65 5.46 22.84 5.00
CA GLY A 65 4.06 23.25 4.87
C GLY A 65 3.06 22.11 4.74
N PHE A 66 3.45 20.85 5.00
CA PHE A 66 2.55 19.69 4.91
C PHE A 66 2.06 19.26 6.29
N GLU A 67 0.78 18.93 6.42
CA GLU A 67 0.17 18.47 7.67
C GLU A 67 0.66 17.08 8.08
N SER A 68 1.05 16.27 7.08
CA SER A 68 1.52 14.91 7.30
C SER A 68 2.61 14.48 6.31
N LEU A 69 3.34 13.43 6.71
CA LEU A 69 4.30 12.76 5.83
C LEU A 69 3.60 12.17 4.60
N THR A 70 2.40 11.62 4.75
CA THR A 70 1.62 11.10 3.62
C THR A 70 1.33 12.18 2.59
N GLU A 71 0.89 13.34 3.04
CA GLU A 71 0.60 14.48 2.17
C GLU A 71 1.87 14.96 1.45
N TYR A 72 3.00 15.04 2.17
CA TYR A 72 4.28 15.38 1.57
C TYR A 72 4.70 14.38 0.47
N HIS A 73 4.54 13.08 0.71
CA HIS A 73 4.84 12.05 -0.30
C HIS A 73 3.89 12.14 -1.51
N THR A 74 2.59 12.35 -1.29
CA THR A 74 1.63 12.60 -2.37
C THR A 74 2.02 13.82 -3.20
N HIS A 75 2.41 14.92 -2.56
CA HIS A 75 2.89 16.10 -3.27
C HIS A 75 4.17 15.81 -4.09
N LEU A 76 5.11 15.02 -3.56
CA LEU A 76 6.31 14.60 -4.30
C LEU A 76 5.98 13.70 -5.50
N ALA A 77 4.94 12.87 -5.41
CA ALA A 77 4.43 12.08 -6.51
C ALA A 77 3.79 12.99 -7.58
N LYS A 78 2.95 13.95 -7.16
CA LYS A 78 2.33 14.96 -8.05
C LYS A 78 3.35 15.81 -8.80
N LYS A 79 4.43 16.21 -8.13
CA LYS A 79 5.55 16.91 -8.80
C LYS A 79 6.23 16.09 -9.90
N ARG A 80 6.07 14.77 -9.88
CA ARG A 80 6.58 13.84 -10.89
C ARG A 80 5.50 13.41 -11.89
N GLY A 81 4.31 14.02 -11.85
CA GLY A 81 3.20 13.71 -12.76
C GLY A 81 2.29 12.58 -12.32
N PHE A 82 2.35 12.12 -11.07
CA PHE A 82 1.50 11.04 -10.55
C PHE A 82 0.47 11.57 -9.54
N GLU A 83 -0.75 11.07 -9.57
CA GLU A 83 -1.82 11.53 -8.67
C GLU A 83 -1.59 11.10 -7.22
N SER A 84 -0.88 9.99 -7.04
CA SER A 84 -0.59 9.43 -5.72
C SER A 84 0.79 8.76 -5.61
N GLN A 85 1.29 8.64 -4.38
CA GLN A 85 2.51 7.88 -4.09
C GLN A 85 2.41 6.41 -4.54
N THR A 86 1.23 5.80 -4.40
CA THR A 86 0.99 4.41 -4.81
C THR A 86 1.13 4.24 -6.33
N GLU A 87 0.62 5.20 -7.09
CA GLU A 87 0.73 5.19 -8.55
C GLU A 87 2.17 5.38 -8.99
N TYR A 88 2.90 6.31 -8.37
CA TYR A 88 4.34 6.46 -8.59
C TYR A 88 5.12 5.17 -8.28
N GLU A 89 4.78 4.47 -7.21
CA GLU A 89 5.40 3.17 -6.88
C GLU A 89 5.08 2.07 -7.89
N LYS A 90 3.86 2.05 -8.44
CA LYS A 90 3.50 1.14 -9.55
C LYS A 90 4.29 1.46 -10.81
N HIS A 91 4.41 2.74 -11.18
CA HIS A 91 5.23 3.18 -12.31
C HIS A 91 6.68 2.73 -12.16
N LEU A 92 7.27 2.95 -10.98
CA LEU A 92 8.63 2.49 -10.66
C LEU A 92 8.81 0.97 -10.72
N ALA A 93 7.75 0.18 -10.49
CA ALA A 93 7.78 -1.26 -10.68
C ALA A 93 7.76 -1.60 -12.19
N LYS A 94 6.90 -0.92 -12.98
CA LYS A 94 6.84 -1.07 -14.44
C LYS A 94 8.17 -0.70 -15.12
N GLU A 95 8.82 0.40 -14.74
CA GLU A 95 10.15 0.77 -15.24
C GLU A 95 11.23 -0.29 -14.98
N ARG A 96 11.04 -1.11 -13.93
CA ARG A 96 11.94 -2.22 -13.60
C ARG A 96 11.55 -3.53 -14.29
N GLY A 97 10.57 -3.51 -15.18
CA GLY A 97 10.11 -4.67 -15.95
C GLY A 97 9.11 -5.57 -15.21
N PHE A 98 8.41 -5.05 -14.19
CA PHE A 98 7.36 -5.80 -13.47
C PHE A 98 5.98 -5.27 -13.83
N GLU A 99 5.02 -6.18 -14.01
CA GLU A 99 3.63 -5.85 -14.36
C GLU A 99 2.90 -5.16 -13.19
N SER A 100 3.34 -5.43 -11.96
CA SER A 100 2.74 -4.81 -10.77
C SER A 100 3.71 -4.63 -9.60
N LEU A 101 3.36 -3.73 -8.69
CA LEU A 101 4.06 -3.58 -7.41
C LEU A 101 4.07 -4.88 -6.59
N THR A 102 3.02 -5.69 -6.67
CA THR A 102 2.92 -6.99 -5.99
C THR A 102 3.92 -7.99 -6.55
N GLU A 103 4.05 -8.05 -7.86
CA GLU A 103 5.02 -8.90 -8.54
C GLU A 103 6.45 -8.47 -8.17
N TYR A 104 6.73 -7.16 -8.24
CA TYR A 104 8.03 -6.61 -7.84
C TYR A 104 8.39 -6.97 -6.39
N ASN A 105 7.44 -6.83 -5.46
CA ASN A 105 7.65 -7.22 -4.06
C ASN A 105 7.89 -8.73 -3.91
N THR A 106 7.16 -9.55 -4.67
CA THR A 106 7.36 -11.01 -4.68
C THR A 106 8.74 -11.37 -5.23
N HIS A 107 9.18 -10.73 -6.31
CA HIS A 107 10.55 -10.90 -6.82
C HIS A 107 11.61 -10.50 -5.78
N LEU A 108 11.41 -9.39 -5.06
CA LEU A 108 12.29 -8.98 -3.97
C LEU A 108 12.32 -9.97 -2.79
N ALA A 109 11.23 -10.67 -2.53
CA ALA A 109 11.17 -11.76 -1.54
C ALA A 109 11.93 -12.99 -2.05
N LYS A 110 11.72 -13.39 -3.31
CA LYS A 110 12.44 -14.50 -3.96
C LYS A 110 13.95 -14.29 -4.01
N LYS A 111 14.40 -13.08 -4.31
CA LYS A 111 15.83 -12.71 -4.24
C LYS A 111 16.43 -12.90 -2.84
N ARG A 112 15.60 -12.95 -1.80
CA ARG A 112 15.99 -13.21 -0.41
C ARG A 112 15.74 -14.66 0.03
N GLY A 113 15.35 -15.55 -0.89
CA GLY A 113 15.12 -16.97 -0.62
C GLY A 113 13.72 -17.32 -0.11
N PHE A 114 12.72 -16.46 -0.36
CA PHE A 114 11.33 -16.71 0.05
C PHE A 114 10.42 -16.83 -1.17
N GLU A 115 9.47 -17.77 -1.16
CA GLU A 115 8.55 -18.01 -2.28
C GLU A 115 7.55 -16.86 -2.47
N SER A 116 7.22 -16.16 -1.38
CA SER A 116 6.26 -15.06 -1.39
C SER A 116 6.62 -13.93 -0.42
N GLN A 117 6.04 -12.75 -0.66
CA GLN A 117 6.13 -11.63 0.29
C GLN A 117 5.51 -11.97 1.66
N THR A 118 4.46 -12.80 1.69
CA THR A 118 3.81 -13.24 2.93
C THR A 118 4.72 -14.12 3.76
N GLU A 119 5.42 -15.06 3.11
CA GLU A 119 6.40 -15.91 3.77
C GLU A 119 7.56 -15.08 4.31
N TYR A 120 8.10 -14.15 3.50
CA TYR A 120 9.15 -13.24 3.95
C TYR A 120 8.70 -12.40 5.16
N ASN A 121 7.47 -11.85 5.14
CA ASN A 121 6.91 -11.11 6.28
C ASN A 121 6.76 -11.99 7.53
N THR A 122 6.39 -13.26 7.36
CA THR A 122 6.28 -14.23 8.45
C THR A 122 7.65 -14.57 9.03
N HIS A 123 8.65 -14.81 8.18
CA HIS A 123 10.04 -14.96 8.60
C HIS A 123 10.53 -13.74 9.39
N LEU A 124 10.20 -12.54 8.94
CA LEU A 124 10.52 -11.29 9.66
C LEU A 124 9.81 -11.18 11.01
N ALA A 125 8.62 -11.76 11.18
CA ALA A 125 7.94 -11.86 12.47
C ALA A 125 8.66 -12.87 13.39
N LYS A 126 9.00 -14.05 12.87
CA LYS A 126 9.79 -15.08 13.58
C LYS A 126 11.14 -14.58 14.06
N LYS A 127 11.86 -13.84 13.22
CA LYS A 127 13.12 -13.18 13.60
C LYS A 127 12.96 -12.16 14.74
N ARG A 128 11.75 -11.68 14.99
CA ARG A 128 11.40 -10.79 16.11
C ARG A 128 10.86 -11.53 17.33
N GLY A 129 10.88 -12.86 17.33
CA GLY A 129 10.40 -13.70 18.44
C GLY A 129 8.90 -13.98 18.43
N PHE A 130 8.22 -13.81 17.29
CA PHE A 130 6.78 -14.12 17.15
C PHE A 130 6.59 -15.33 16.26
N GLU A 131 5.73 -16.26 16.64
CA GLU A 131 5.46 -17.48 15.88
C GLU A 131 4.79 -17.20 14.54
N SER A 132 4.04 -16.09 14.46
CA SER A 132 3.31 -15.68 13.25
C SER A 132 3.25 -14.17 13.04
N LEU A 133 2.92 -13.77 11.82
CA LEU A 133 2.63 -12.36 11.49
C LEU A 133 1.41 -11.84 12.27
N THR A 134 0.40 -12.69 12.50
CA THR A 134 -0.80 -12.34 13.27
C THR A 134 -0.45 -12.02 14.72
N GLU A 135 0.38 -12.86 15.36
CA GLU A 135 0.84 -12.64 16.73
C GLU A 135 1.63 -11.33 16.83
N TYR A 136 2.53 -11.08 15.87
CA TYR A 136 3.27 -9.82 15.79
C TYR A 136 2.33 -8.60 15.68
N HIS A 137 1.29 -8.68 14.86
CA HIS A 137 0.29 -7.61 14.77
C HIS A 137 -0.49 -7.42 16.07
N THR A 138 -0.89 -8.49 16.74
CA THR A 138 -1.54 -8.42 18.06
C THR A 138 -0.62 -7.78 19.10
N HIS A 139 0.67 -8.14 19.13
CA HIS A 139 1.65 -7.49 20.00
C HIS A 139 1.77 -5.98 19.74
N LEU A 140 1.76 -5.57 18.46
CA LEU A 140 1.78 -4.16 18.07
C LEU A 140 0.51 -3.41 18.46
N ALA A 141 -0.64 -4.08 18.48
CA ALA A 141 -1.90 -3.52 18.99
C ALA A 141 -1.83 -3.34 20.51
N LYS A 142 -1.36 -4.36 21.26
CA LYS A 142 -1.15 -4.29 22.72
C LYS A 142 -0.22 -3.17 23.14
N LYS A 143 0.89 -2.96 22.41
CA LYS A 143 1.79 -1.81 22.62
C LYS A 143 1.13 -0.44 22.45
N ARG A 144 -0.03 -0.38 21.81
CA ARG A 144 -0.84 0.84 21.63
C ARG A 144 -2.04 0.90 22.59
N GLY A 145 -2.14 -0.03 23.53
CA GLY A 145 -3.22 -0.09 24.51
C GLY A 145 -4.48 -0.82 24.05
N PHE A 146 -4.37 -1.70 23.03
CA PHE A 146 -5.51 -2.50 22.53
C PHE A 146 -5.27 -3.99 22.75
N GLU A 147 -6.27 -4.74 23.17
CA GLU A 147 -6.16 -6.18 23.46
C GLU A 147 -5.92 -7.00 22.19
N SER A 148 -6.42 -6.51 21.05
CA SER A 148 -6.32 -7.19 19.76
C SER A 148 -6.13 -6.23 18.58
N GLN A 149 -5.66 -6.78 17.46
CA GLN A 149 -5.59 -6.05 16.19
C GLN A 149 -6.98 -5.62 15.69
N THR A 150 -8.02 -6.40 15.98
CA THR A 150 -9.41 -6.09 15.62
C THR A 150 -9.91 -4.87 16.37
N GLU A 151 -9.69 -4.83 17.68
CA GLU A 151 -10.05 -3.67 18.52
C GLU A 151 -9.31 -2.41 18.05
N TYR A 152 -8.01 -2.53 17.77
CA TYR A 152 -7.23 -1.40 17.24
C TYR A 152 -7.79 -0.88 15.91
N ARG A 153 -8.20 -1.77 14.99
CA ARG A 153 -8.86 -1.36 13.73
C ARG A 153 -10.19 -0.66 13.98
N THR A 154 -11.02 -1.19 14.87
CA THR A 154 -12.29 -0.54 15.26
C THR A 154 -12.06 0.84 15.87
N HIS A 155 -11.05 1.01 16.71
CA HIS A 155 -10.69 2.33 17.23
C HIS A 155 -10.29 3.31 16.11
N LEU A 156 -9.49 2.86 15.14
CA LEU A 156 -9.12 3.68 13.98
C LEU A 156 -10.31 4.03 13.08
N ALA A 157 -11.32 3.16 12.99
CA ALA A 157 -12.58 3.43 12.30
C ALA A 157 -13.39 4.50 13.06
N LYS A 158 -13.53 4.36 14.39
CA LYS A 158 -14.19 5.36 15.26
C LYS A 158 -13.55 6.73 15.18
N LYS A 159 -12.22 6.80 15.16
CA LYS A 159 -11.50 8.07 14.96
C LYS A 159 -11.82 8.76 13.64
N ARG A 160 -12.29 8.01 12.64
CA ARG A 160 -12.75 8.53 11.34
C ARG A 160 -14.27 8.76 11.28
N GLY A 161 -14.98 8.61 12.39
CA GLY A 161 -16.43 8.83 12.47
C GLY A 161 -17.30 7.61 12.16
N PHE A 162 -16.76 6.39 12.21
CA PHE A 162 -17.51 5.16 11.95
C PHE A 162 -17.67 4.32 13.23
N GLU A 163 -18.83 3.73 13.47
CA GLU A 163 -19.11 2.94 14.68
C GLU A 163 -18.30 1.64 14.73
N SER A 164 -17.96 1.09 13.56
CA SER A 164 -17.21 -0.17 13.42
C SER A 164 -16.26 -0.18 12.22
N GLN A 165 -15.28 -1.08 12.26
CA GLN A 165 -14.42 -1.37 11.11
C GLN A 165 -15.23 -1.81 9.88
N THR A 166 -16.26 -2.64 10.08
CA THR A 166 -17.14 -3.12 9.02
C THR A 166 -17.90 -1.98 8.35
N GLU A 167 -18.37 -1.00 9.12
CA GLU A 167 -19.03 0.18 8.58
C GLU A 167 -18.06 1.06 7.77
N TYR A 168 -16.85 1.28 8.30
CA TYR A 168 -15.81 2.00 7.58
C TYR A 168 -15.45 1.32 6.26
N GLU A 169 -15.34 -0.01 6.24
CA GLU A 169 -15.09 -0.78 5.01
C GLU A 169 -16.24 -0.68 4.01
N LYS A 170 -17.50 -0.68 4.48
CA LYS A 170 -18.68 -0.44 3.64
C LYS A 170 -18.66 0.97 3.04
N HIS A 171 -18.29 1.99 3.81
CA HIS A 171 -18.12 3.36 3.33
C HIS A 171 -17.06 3.40 2.22
N LEU A 172 -15.86 2.86 2.47
CA LEU A 172 -14.79 2.80 1.46
C LEU A 172 -15.23 2.03 0.21
N ALA A 173 -16.04 0.98 0.36
CA ALA A 173 -16.58 0.24 -0.78
C ALA A 173 -17.60 1.06 -1.59
N LYS A 174 -18.38 1.94 -0.96
CA LYS A 174 -19.26 2.89 -1.65
C LYS A 174 -18.46 3.97 -2.36
N GLU A 175 -17.44 4.52 -1.70
CA GLU A 175 -16.54 5.51 -2.33
C GLU A 175 -15.82 4.92 -3.54
N ARG A 176 -15.32 3.68 -3.46
CA ARG A 176 -14.76 2.98 -4.63
C ARG A 176 -15.79 2.82 -5.75
N GLN A 177 -17.04 2.51 -5.44
CA GLN A 177 -18.10 2.42 -6.45
C GLN A 177 -18.37 3.76 -7.13
N ARG A 178 -18.27 4.89 -6.41
CA ARG A 178 -18.53 6.24 -6.94
C ARG A 178 -17.44 6.78 -7.86
N ARG A 179 -16.29 6.12 -7.92
CA ARG A 179 -15.19 6.48 -8.80
C ARG A 179 -15.64 6.48 -10.27
N PRO A 180 -15.31 7.51 -11.08
CA PRO A 180 -15.64 7.56 -12.50
C PRO A 180 -15.30 6.27 -13.23
N GLU A 181 -14.12 5.72 -12.98
CA GLU A 181 -13.60 4.49 -13.56
C GLU A 181 -14.55 3.31 -13.32
N ASN A 182 -15.07 3.19 -12.11
CA ASN A 182 -15.98 2.13 -11.71
C ASN A 182 -17.40 2.34 -12.27
N GLN A 183 -17.86 3.60 -12.34
CA GLN A 183 -19.18 3.95 -12.88
C GLN A 183 -19.25 3.72 -14.38
N GLU A 184 -18.29 4.27 -15.13
CA GLU A 184 -18.27 4.22 -16.59
C GLU A 184 -18.05 2.80 -17.09
N LEU A 185 -17.12 2.04 -16.48
CA LEU A 185 -16.96 0.63 -16.82
C LEU A 185 -18.25 -0.17 -16.55
N SER A 186 -18.90 0.04 -15.41
CA SER A 186 -20.18 -0.62 -15.08
C SER A 186 -21.26 -0.29 -16.12
N LYS A 187 -21.35 0.99 -16.52
CA LYS A 187 -22.31 1.49 -17.49
C LYS A 187 -22.05 0.89 -18.87
N LEU A 188 -20.80 0.92 -19.34
CA LEU A 188 -20.36 0.32 -20.59
C LEU A 188 -20.75 -1.16 -20.67
N ILE A 189 -20.39 -1.95 -19.67
CA ILE A 189 -20.70 -3.39 -19.64
C ILE A 189 -22.21 -3.61 -19.73
N LYS A 190 -23.02 -2.86 -18.95
CA LYS A 190 -24.48 -3.00 -18.98
C LYS A 190 -25.06 -2.67 -20.36
N THR A 191 -24.61 -1.57 -20.96
CA THR A 191 -25.07 -1.11 -22.27
C THR A 191 -24.74 -2.14 -23.34
N LYS A 192 -23.48 -2.57 -23.42
CA LYS A 192 -23.03 -3.52 -24.46
C LYS A 192 -23.62 -4.93 -24.30
N LEU A 193 -23.82 -5.40 -23.06
CA LEU A 193 -24.54 -6.65 -22.85
C LEU A 193 -26.00 -6.56 -23.31
N LYS A 194 -26.68 -5.43 -23.04
CA LYS A 194 -28.06 -5.20 -23.47
C LYS A 194 -28.17 -5.10 -24.99
N GLU A 195 -27.31 -4.31 -25.64
CA GLU A 195 -27.24 -4.17 -27.11
C GLU A 195 -27.02 -5.51 -27.80
N GLY A 196 -26.12 -6.33 -27.25
CA GLY A 196 -25.80 -7.66 -27.79
C GLY A 196 -26.75 -8.78 -27.38
N GLY A 197 -27.83 -8.51 -26.62
CA GLY A 197 -28.75 -9.55 -26.11
C GLY A 197 -28.08 -10.58 -25.19
N LYS A 198 -26.96 -10.22 -24.57
CA LYS A 198 -26.11 -11.08 -23.75
C LYS A 198 -26.34 -10.82 -22.26
N ASN A 199 -25.94 -11.77 -21.41
CA ASN A 199 -26.05 -11.64 -19.97
C ASN A 199 -24.69 -11.83 -19.27
N GLN A 200 -24.66 -11.62 -17.95
CA GLN A 200 -23.43 -11.74 -17.16
C GLN A 200 -22.84 -13.16 -17.18
N SER A 201 -23.67 -14.18 -17.29
CA SER A 201 -23.23 -15.59 -17.36
C SER A 201 -22.51 -15.87 -18.68
N TRP A 202 -23.02 -15.33 -19.79
CA TRP A 202 -22.33 -15.36 -21.09
C TRP A 202 -20.95 -14.71 -20.98
N LEU A 203 -20.90 -13.49 -20.44
CA LEU A 203 -19.64 -12.75 -20.30
C LEU A 203 -18.64 -13.49 -19.41
N ALA A 204 -19.10 -14.08 -18.30
CA ALA A 204 -18.25 -14.87 -17.42
C ALA A 204 -17.63 -16.07 -18.13
N LYS A 205 -18.43 -16.80 -18.92
CA LYS A 205 -17.98 -17.94 -19.73
C LYS A 205 -16.94 -17.50 -20.76
N GLU A 206 -17.22 -16.45 -21.52
CA GLU A 206 -16.32 -15.97 -22.57
C GLU A 206 -15.04 -15.34 -22.02
N MET A 207 -15.09 -14.75 -20.82
CA MET A 207 -13.91 -14.25 -20.12
C MET A 207 -13.12 -15.35 -19.40
N GLY A 208 -13.69 -16.56 -19.23
CA GLY A 208 -13.07 -17.62 -18.43
C GLY A 208 -12.97 -17.28 -16.93
N ILE A 209 -13.89 -16.46 -16.42
CA ILE A 209 -13.92 -16.03 -15.01
C ILE A 209 -15.24 -16.38 -14.35
N THR A 210 -15.33 -16.20 -13.03
CA THR A 210 -16.56 -16.50 -12.29
C THR A 210 -17.65 -15.45 -12.54
N SER A 211 -18.91 -15.88 -12.52
CA SER A 211 -20.06 -14.96 -12.59
C SER A 211 -20.04 -13.94 -11.45
N GLN A 212 -19.44 -14.29 -10.30
CA GLN A 212 -19.26 -13.36 -9.19
C GLN A 212 -18.31 -12.21 -9.57
N ALA A 213 -17.20 -12.49 -10.26
CA ALA A 213 -16.28 -11.45 -10.73
C ALA A 213 -16.98 -10.49 -11.70
N VAL A 214 -17.67 -11.02 -12.71
CA VAL A 214 -18.48 -10.20 -13.64
C VAL A 214 -19.53 -9.37 -12.90
N SER A 215 -20.23 -9.97 -11.93
CA SER A 215 -21.20 -9.25 -11.11
C SER A 215 -20.58 -8.12 -10.30
N LEU A 216 -19.33 -8.24 -9.85
CA LEU A 216 -18.62 -7.15 -9.18
C LEU A 216 -18.30 -6.02 -10.16
N TYR A 217 -17.87 -6.34 -11.39
CA TYR A 217 -17.59 -5.34 -12.43
C TYR A 217 -18.86 -4.59 -12.84
N VAL A 218 -19.96 -5.31 -13.12
CA VAL A 218 -21.25 -4.73 -13.50
C VAL A 218 -21.85 -3.86 -12.39
N ARG A 219 -21.53 -4.15 -11.12
CA ARG A 219 -21.96 -3.31 -9.98
C ARG A 219 -20.99 -2.18 -9.67
N GLY A 220 -19.92 -2.00 -10.45
CA GLY A 220 -18.87 -1.01 -10.19
C GLY A 220 -18.13 -1.27 -8.86
N LYS A 221 -18.18 -2.49 -8.32
CA LYS A 221 -17.53 -2.82 -7.03
C LYS A 221 -16.06 -3.13 -7.18
N ASN A 222 -15.64 -3.49 -8.39
CA ASN A 222 -14.26 -3.81 -8.72
C ASN A 222 -13.99 -3.45 -10.17
N VAL A 223 -12.72 -3.25 -10.50
CA VAL A 223 -12.22 -3.11 -11.88
C VAL A 223 -11.40 -4.36 -12.19
N PRO A 224 -11.52 -4.96 -13.38
CA PRO A 224 -10.67 -6.08 -13.78
C PRO A 224 -9.19 -5.67 -13.84
N THR A 225 -8.29 -6.65 -13.85
CA THR A 225 -6.86 -6.40 -14.15
C THR A 225 -6.69 -5.93 -15.59
N GLU A 226 -5.56 -5.32 -15.94
CA GLU A 226 -5.29 -4.82 -17.31
C GLU A 226 -5.51 -5.92 -18.38
N ASP A 227 -5.04 -7.15 -18.14
CA ASP A 227 -5.28 -8.30 -19.02
C ASP A 227 -6.78 -8.62 -19.22
N LEU A 228 -7.53 -8.68 -18.12
CA LEU A 228 -8.97 -8.94 -18.17
C LEU A 228 -9.76 -7.77 -18.77
N LEU A 229 -9.28 -6.53 -18.62
CA LEU A 229 -9.86 -5.36 -19.26
C LEU A 229 -9.70 -5.43 -20.77
N GLY A 230 -8.51 -5.75 -21.28
CA GLY A 230 -8.28 -5.91 -22.73
C GLY A 230 -9.18 -6.98 -23.34
N ARG A 231 -9.32 -8.13 -22.66
CA ARG A 231 -10.25 -9.20 -23.08
C ARG A 231 -11.72 -8.75 -23.00
N LEU A 232 -12.10 -8.04 -21.94
CA LEU A 232 -13.45 -7.51 -21.78
C LEU A 232 -13.80 -6.56 -22.92
N TYR A 233 -12.95 -5.58 -23.23
CA TYR A 233 -13.19 -4.62 -24.30
C TYR A 233 -13.28 -5.30 -25.67
N SER A 234 -12.41 -6.27 -25.95
CA SER A 234 -12.49 -7.07 -27.17
C SER A 234 -13.82 -7.83 -27.30
N LEU A 235 -14.32 -8.43 -26.20
CA LEU A 235 -15.59 -9.16 -26.19
C LEU A 235 -16.82 -8.25 -26.29
N LEU A 236 -16.70 -7.02 -25.81
CA LEU A 236 -17.74 -6.00 -25.90
C LEU A 236 -17.72 -5.23 -27.23
N ASP A 237 -16.74 -5.52 -28.11
CA ASP A 237 -16.56 -4.88 -29.41
C ASP A 237 -16.43 -3.35 -29.29
N VAL A 238 -15.49 -2.91 -28.45
CA VAL A 238 -15.19 -1.49 -28.21
C VAL A 238 -13.70 -1.19 -28.43
N PRO A 239 -13.35 0.03 -28.89
CA PRO A 239 -11.98 0.34 -29.31
C PRO A 239 -11.00 0.66 -28.15
N TYR A 240 -11.42 0.47 -26.90
CA TYR A 240 -10.60 0.78 -25.72
C TYR A 240 -9.60 -0.35 -25.43
N LYS A 241 -8.40 0.02 -24.97
CA LYS A 241 -7.36 -0.91 -24.50
C LYS A 241 -7.10 -0.76 -23.01
N THR A 242 -7.21 0.47 -22.50
CA THR A 242 -7.03 0.80 -21.09
C THR A 242 -8.27 1.44 -20.51
N LEU A 243 -8.29 1.57 -19.18
CA LEU A 243 -9.34 2.29 -18.48
C LEU A 243 -9.25 3.80 -18.73
N ASP A 244 -8.04 4.30 -18.99
CA ASP A 244 -7.81 5.71 -19.29
C ASP A 244 -8.40 6.05 -20.67
N ASP A 245 -8.25 5.17 -21.67
CA ASP A 245 -8.88 5.34 -23.00
C ASP A 245 -10.40 5.50 -22.89
N LEU A 246 -11.04 4.73 -21.99
CA LEU A 246 -12.49 4.82 -21.75
C LEU A 246 -12.88 6.15 -21.12
N LEU A 247 -12.03 6.71 -20.25
CA LEU A 247 -12.31 7.95 -19.54
C LEU A 247 -12.07 9.17 -20.44
N GLU A 248 -11.04 9.13 -21.27
CA GLU A 248 -10.71 10.20 -22.24
C GLU A 248 -11.83 10.43 -23.25
N ASP A 249 -12.42 9.35 -23.77
CA ASP A 249 -13.52 9.41 -24.76
C ASP A 249 -14.78 10.10 -24.19
N ILE A 250 -15.03 9.96 -22.89
CA ILE A 250 -16.21 10.51 -22.21
C ILE A 250 -16.02 11.99 -21.84
N ASP A 251 -14.79 12.41 -21.56
CA ASP A 251 -14.48 13.82 -21.28
C ASP A 251 -14.30 14.65 -22.57
N GLY A 252 -14.05 14.00 -23.72
CA GLY A 252 -14.08 14.64 -25.04
C GLY A 252 -15.48 14.98 -25.57
N ASP A 253 -16.53 14.35 -25.02
CA ASP A 253 -17.94 14.54 -25.41
C ASP A 253 -18.70 15.59 -24.56
N LYS A 254 -18.02 16.30 -23.65
CA LYS A 254 -18.59 17.40 -22.83
C LYS A 254 -18.14 18.77 -23.33
#